data_AF-S9QVH4-F1
#
_entry.id   AF-S9QVH4-F1
#
_cell.length_a   1.000
_cell.length_b   1.000
_cell.length_c   1.000
_cell.angle_alpha   90.00
_cell.angle_beta   90.00
_cell.angle_gamma   90.00
#
_symmetry.space_group_name_H-M   'P 1'
#
loop_
_entity.id
_entity.type
_entity.pdbx_description
1 polymer ?
#
loop_
_entity_poly.entity_id
_entity_poly.type
_entity_poly.pdbx_seq_one_letter_code
_entity_poly.pdbx_strand_id
1 'polypeptide(L)'
;MLRGQDPNLSNELGFQTNVNGETAWFHMPWMAYDPTMGREFAHGTTNERTAHLSDFLGSPMPNATPISGMTEACQARFAHGFESWAVGVYNKWGAYALGQAFPEDGAPALVEQNGKTVPAGLPFSEGTLVAKFLTTNATPDCVPYLADSAVWQVNRHQVSSDEEYTCQRGLQTTRLTQVDVAVVDHRSPTRWVYGTFGYSANAPGDTVLERLVPLGLQWGSDPDTFPAVPRADSVPASQSVLNTKIDTYEHWGCAGRLAGPVDNPKSSCVSCHTAAFAAADQTSADTGQDIPPVFGFPGICADGGSPQNAAYFSNYQFPDLYPSGAFPGAIPLDSSLQMAVAFEQHSVFANKGTPNACTDPNQF
;
A
#
# COMPACT_ATOMS: atom_id res chain seq x y z
N MET A 1 1.06 18.65 -2.09
CA MET A 1 0.61 17.74 -1.02
C MET A 1 0.62 18.41 0.36
N LEU A 2 1.77 18.88 0.84
CA LEU A 2 1.97 19.30 2.24
C LEU A 2 1.50 20.73 2.60
N ARG A 3 0.85 21.44 1.67
CA ARG A 3 0.44 22.83 1.90
C ARG A 3 -0.66 22.87 2.97
N GLY A 4 -0.43 23.65 4.02
CA GLY A 4 -1.37 23.81 5.13
C GLY A 4 -1.47 22.60 6.06
N GLN A 5 -0.58 21.63 5.91
CA GLN A 5 -0.43 20.54 6.88
C GLN A 5 0.45 20.99 8.04
N ASP A 6 0.29 20.35 9.20
CA ASP A 6 1.25 20.45 10.30
C ASP A 6 2.59 19.85 9.84
N PRO A 7 3.71 20.60 9.86
CA PRO A 7 5.01 20.06 9.44
C PRO A 7 5.53 18.92 10.32
N ASN A 8 4.94 18.73 11.50
CA ASN A 8 5.27 17.61 12.38
C ASN A 8 4.21 16.51 12.40
N LEU A 9 3.10 16.67 11.68
CA LEU A 9 1.97 15.73 11.67
C LEU A 9 1.62 15.25 13.09
N SER A 10 1.41 16.17 14.03
CA SER A 10 1.10 15.86 15.42
C SER A 10 -0.12 14.95 15.56
N ASN A 11 -0.20 14.20 16.66
CA ASN A 11 -1.34 13.35 16.96
C ASN A 11 -2.68 14.11 17.00
N GLU A 12 -2.67 15.36 17.45
CA GLU A 12 -3.89 16.16 17.63
C GLU A 12 -4.45 16.65 16.29
N LEU A 13 -3.57 16.95 15.33
CA LEU A 13 -3.96 17.47 14.02
C LEU A 13 -4.05 16.39 12.95
N GLY A 14 -3.21 15.35 13.05
CA GLY A 14 -3.07 14.30 12.05
C GLY A 14 -2.85 14.87 10.64
N PHE A 15 -3.39 14.16 9.65
CA PHE A 15 -3.48 14.69 8.30
C PHE A 15 -4.77 15.51 8.12
N GLN A 16 -4.63 16.77 7.72
CA GLN A 16 -5.76 17.68 7.56
C GLN A 16 -6.38 17.54 6.17
N THR A 17 -7.65 17.12 6.13
CA THR A 17 -8.42 17.04 4.88
C THR A 17 -8.96 18.39 4.42
N ASN A 18 -9.22 19.29 5.37
CA ASN A 18 -9.60 20.67 5.10
C ASN A 18 -8.38 21.59 5.20
N VAL A 19 -8.07 22.30 4.13
CA VAL A 19 -6.92 23.19 4.03
C VAL A 19 -7.43 24.58 3.65
N ASN A 20 -7.11 25.60 4.45
CA ASN A 20 -7.54 26.99 4.24
C ASN A 20 -9.07 27.16 4.10
N GLY A 21 -9.85 26.36 4.82
CA GLY A 21 -11.33 26.43 4.82
C GLY A 21 -12.01 25.66 3.69
N GLU A 22 -11.26 24.94 2.86
CA GLU A 22 -11.81 24.11 1.77
C GLU A 22 -11.39 22.64 1.96
N THR A 23 -12.29 21.71 1.63
CA THR A 23 -11.94 20.28 1.57
C THR A 23 -11.02 20.03 0.38
N ALA A 24 -9.76 19.73 0.67
CA ALA A 24 -8.71 19.51 -0.32
C ALA A 24 -8.42 18.03 -0.57
N TRP A 25 -8.73 17.18 0.42
CA TRP A 25 -8.41 15.76 0.41
C TRP A 25 -9.61 14.92 0.82
N PHE A 26 -9.73 13.76 0.18
CA PHE A 26 -10.90 12.91 0.26
C PHE A 26 -10.49 11.47 0.53
N HIS A 27 -11.25 10.79 1.37
CA HIS A 27 -11.02 9.39 1.70
C HIS A 27 -11.80 8.45 0.79
N MET A 28 -11.25 7.25 0.57
CA MET A 28 -12.01 6.15 -0.02
C MET A 28 -13.12 5.68 0.95
N PRO A 29 -14.38 5.55 0.48
CA PRO A 29 -15.47 4.94 1.24
C PRO A 29 -15.23 3.46 1.56
N TRP A 30 -16.10 2.86 2.37
CA TRP A 30 -16.15 1.40 2.60
C TRP A 30 -14.84 0.75 3.08
N MET A 31 -13.99 1.47 3.80
CA MET A 31 -12.76 0.89 4.35
C MET A 31 -12.84 0.60 5.85
N ALA A 32 -14.00 0.82 6.50
CA ALA A 32 -14.18 0.69 7.95
C ALA A 32 -14.94 -0.56 8.39
N TYR A 33 -15.52 -1.32 7.46
CA TYR A 33 -16.45 -2.41 7.74
C TYR A 33 -15.76 -3.65 8.33
N ASP A 34 -14.50 -3.90 7.94
CA ASP A 34 -13.71 -5.00 8.46
C ASP A 34 -13.25 -4.72 9.91
N PRO A 35 -13.61 -5.54 10.92
CA PRO A 35 -13.22 -5.29 12.31
C PRO A 35 -11.73 -5.52 12.58
N THR A 36 -11.07 -6.38 11.80
CA THR A 36 -9.64 -6.69 11.89
C THR A 36 -8.84 -5.54 11.28
N MET A 37 -9.10 -5.22 10.01
CA MET A 37 -8.22 -4.35 9.21
C MET A 37 -8.80 -2.95 8.97
N GLY A 38 -10.08 -2.75 9.25
CA GLY A 38 -10.81 -1.56 8.86
C GLY A 38 -10.37 -0.30 9.59
N ARG A 39 -10.72 0.83 8.96
CA ARG A 39 -10.39 2.18 9.42
C ARG A 39 -10.69 2.37 10.88
N GLU A 40 -9.70 2.82 11.64
CA GLU A 40 -9.94 3.32 12.98
C GLU A 40 -10.44 4.76 13.01
N PHE A 41 -11.00 5.12 14.17
CA PHE A 41 -11.71 6.37 14.37
C PHE A 41 -10.82 7.59 14.65
N ALA A 42 -9.55 7.41 15.06
CA ALA A 42 -8.71 8.53 15.48
C ALA A 42 -8.04 9.22 14.30
N HIS A 43 -7.47 8.45 13.37
CA HIS A 43 -6.72 8.98 12.21
C HIS A 43 -7.23 8.45 10.87
N GLY A 44 -8.26 7.60 10.86
CA GLY A 44 -8.83 7.01 9.65
C GLY A 44 -7.92 5.98 8.99
N THR A 45 -6.97 5.41 9.75
CA THR A 45 -5.98 4.45 9.26
C THR A 45 -6.53 3.03 9.20
N THR A 46 -6.17 2.26 8.18
CA THR A 46 -6.40 0.81 8.06
C THR A 46 -5.16 0.02 8.45
N ASN A 47 -5.33 -1.19 8.98
CA ASN A 47 -4.21 -2.09 9.14
C ASN A 47 -3.77 -2.54 7.75
N GLU A 48 -2.46 -2.57 7.54
CA GLU A 48 -1.84 -3.03 6.31
C GLU A 48 -0.99 -4.26 6.64
N ARG A 49 0.03 -4.55 5.82
CA ARG A 49 0.97 -5.65 6.03
C ARG A 49 1.66 -5.56 7.41
N THR A 50 1.83 -6.70 8.08
CA THR A 50 2.72 -6.81 9.24
C THR A 50 4.15 -7.02 8.74
N ALA A 51 5.02 -6.06 9.03
CA ALA A 51 6.41 -6.15 8.64
C ALA A 51 7.19 -6.90 9.72
N HIS A 52 7.80 -8.03 9.38
CA HIS A 52 8.57 -8.83 10.32
C HIS A 52 9.98 -8.31 10.47
N LEU A 53 10.55 -8.51 11.65
CA LEU A 53 11.98 -8.33 11.89
C LEU A 53 12.87 -9.15 10.95
N SER A 54 12.38 -10.21 10.29
CA SER A 54 13.10 -10.89 9.20
C SER A 54 13.01 -10.19 7.84
N ASP A 55 11.98 -9.39 7.58
CA ASP A 55 12.03 -8.40 6.48
C ASP A 55 13.16 -7.40 6.75
N PHE A 56 13.48 -7.26 8.05
CA PHE A 56 14.53 -6.44 8.60
C PHE A 56 15.83 -7.21 9.01
N LEU A 57 15.94 -8.51 8.70
CA LEU A 57 17.16 -9.30 8.91
C LEU A 57 17.40 -10.21 7.73
N GLY A 58 18.42 -9.85 6.96
CA GLY A 58 19.26 -10.83 6.27
C GLY A 58 18.52 -11.95 5.53
N SER A 59 17.46 -11.63 4.79
CA SER A 59 17.09 -12.47 3.65
C SER A 59 18.11 -12.22 2.53
N PRO A 60 18.51 -13.21 1.72
CA PRO A 60 19.53 -13.07 0.67
C PRO A 60 18.98 -12.30 -0.54
N MET A 61 18.27 -11.19 -0.29
CA MET A 61 17.92 -10.25 -1.33
C MET A 61 19.19 -9.46 -1.66
N PRO A 62 19.71 -9.58 -2.89
CA PRO A 62 20.78 -8.70 -3.32
C PRO A 62 20.26 -7.27 -3.16
N ASN A 63 20.95 -6.46 -2.35
CA ASN A 63 20.65 -5.06 -2.01
C ASN A 63 19.84 -4.82 -0.73
N ALA A 64 19.91 -5.74 0.24
CA ALA A 64 19.41 -5.46 1.57
C ALA A 64 20.44 -4.75 2.48
N THR A 65 20.04 -3.71 3.22
CA THR A 65 20.94 -2.95 4.12
C THR A 65 20.53 -3.11 5.58
N PRO A 66 21.23 -3.88 6.43
CA PRO A 66 20.80 -4.11 7.82
C PRO A 66 20.53 -2.81 8.59
N ILE A 67 19.42 -2.74 9.32
CA ILE A 67 19.09 -1.64 10.23
C ILE A 67 20.07 -1.67 11.40
N SER A 68 20.79 -0.57 11.55
CA SER A 68 21.61 -0.32 12.74
C SER A 68 20.74 -0.34 13.99
N GLY A 69 21.16 -1.03 15.06
CA GLY A 69 20.42 -1.13 16.32
C GLY A 69 19.47 -2.33 16.44
N MET A 70 19.37 -3.14 15.38
CA MET A 70 18.55 -4.34 15.43
C MET A 70 19.23 -5.46 16.25
N THR A 71 18.55 -5.93 17.30
CA THR A 71 19.06 -6.96 18.23
C THR A 71 18.16 -8.20 18.26
N GLU A 72 18.72 -9.35 18.62
CA GLU A 72 17.95 -10.58 18.88
C GLU A 72 16.86 -10.35 19.95
N ALA A 73 17.11 -9.45 20.90
CA ALA A 73 16.14 -9.06 21.92
C ALA A 73 14.90 -8.35 21.33
N CYS A 74 15.09 -7.50 20.31
CA CYS A 74 13.98 -6.92 19.56
C CYS A 74 13.20 -7.99 18.80
N GLN A 75 13.88 -8.95 18.18
CA GLN A 75 13.23 -10.06 17.48
C GLN A 75 12.41 -10.95 18.41
N ALA A 76 12.92 -11.22 19.60
CA ALA A 76 12.18 -11.98 20.60
C ALA A 76 10.90 -11.23 21.05
N ARG A 77 11.01 -9.92 21.33
CA ARG A 77 9.89 -9.08 21.81
C ARG A 77 8.79 -8.84 20.77
N PHE A 78 9.14 -8.95 19.49
CA PHE A 78 8.23 -8.71 18.36
C PHE A 78 8.28 -9.88 17.38
N ALA A 79 8.11 -11.10 17.89
CA ALA A 79 8.16 -12.33 17.09
C ALA A 79 7.17 -12.32 15.92
N HIS A 80 6.04 -11.64 16.08
CA HIS A 80 4.97 -11.49 15.09
C HIS A 80 5.14 -10.26 14.20
N GLY A 81 6.26 -9.54 14.32
CA GLY A 81 6.53 -8.34 13.54
C GLY A 81 5.79 -7.10 14.03
N PHE A 82 5.83 -6.05 13.21
CA PHE A 82 5.25 -4.75 13.47
C PHE A 82 4.09 -4.49 12.52
N GLU A 83 2.91 -4.24 13.07
CA GLU A 83 1.80 -3.75 12.27
C GLU A 83 2.14 -2.42 11.64
N SER A 84 1.75 -2.28 10.38
CA SER A 84 1.65 -0.98 9.74
C SER A 84 0.19 -0.54 9.65
N TRP A 85 -0.03 0.76 9.82
CA TRP A 85 -1.33 1.40 9.83
C TRP A 85 -1.30 2.62 8.93
N ALA A 86 -2.16 2.66 7.93
CA ALA A 86 -2.05 3.64 6.86
C ALA A 86 -3.34 4.37 6.54
N VAL A 87 -3.23 5.63 6.14
CA VAL A 87 -4.34 6.41 5.62
C VAL A 87 -4.01 6.93 4.24
N GLY A 88 -4.86 6.60 3.28
CA GLY A 88 -4.83 7.13 1.92
C GLY A 88 -5.83 8.25 1.72
N VAL A 89 -5.41 9.27 0.95
CA VAL A 89 -6.22 10.41 0.57
C VAL A 89 -6.04 10.76 -0.90
N TYR A 90 -7.13 11.19 -1.53
CA TYR A 90 -7.20 11.60 -2.92
C TYR A 90 -7.39 13.11 -3.00
N ASN A 91 -6.76 13.75 -3.98
CA ASN A 91 -7.11 15.13 -4.33
C ASN A 91 -8.50 15.20 -4.99
N LYS A 92 -8.98 16.42 -5.28
CA LYS A 92 -10.30 16.65 -5.87
C LYS A 92 -10.58 15.90 -7.19
N TRP A 93 -9.56 15.61 -7.98
CA TRP A 93 -9.71 14.87 -9.25
C TRP A 93 -10.00 13.40 -8.99
N GLY A 94 -9.23 12.80 -8.08
CA GLY A 94 -9.53 11.46 -7.58
C GLY A 94 -10.89 11.39 -6.92
N ALA A 95 -11.23 12.38 -6.09
CA ALA A 95 -12.50 12.46 -5.40
C ALA A 95 -13.72 12.49 -6.34
N TYR A 96 -13.60 13.15 -7.50
CA TYR A 96 -14.64 13.10 -8.52
C TYR A 96 -14.89 11.67 -8.99
N ALA A 97 -13.83 10.92 -9.34
CA ALA A 97 -13.94 9.52 -9.71
C ALA A 97 -14.52 8.67 -8.57
N LEU A 98 -14.09 8.90 -7.32
CA LEU A 98 -14.64 8.19 -6.16
C LEU A 98 -16.15 8.43 -5.99
N GLY A 99 -16.60 9.68 -6.13
CA GLY A 99 -18.02 10.02 -6.01
C GLY A 99 -18.90 9.53 -7.17
N GLN A 100 -18.29 9.21 -8.32
CA GLN A 100 -18.99 8.50 -9.40
C GLN A 100 -19.04 6.99 -9.11
N ALA A 101 -17.94 6.40 -8.63
CA ALA A 101 -17.86 4.99 -8.30
C ALA A 101 -18.73 4.62 -7.09
N PHE A 102 -18.90 5.53 -6.14
CA PHE A 102 -19.73 5.39 -4.95
C PHE A 102 -20.69 6.60 -4.86
N PRO A 103 -21.83 6.57 -5.56
CA PRO A 103 -22.86 7.59 -5.46
C PRO A 103 -23.51 7.65 -4.06
N GLU A 104 -24.50 8.54 -3.89
CA GLU A 104 -25.09 8.87 -2.58
C GLU A 104 -25.66 7.67 -1.80
N ASP A 105 -26.12 6.62 -2.48
CA ASP A 105 -26.60 5.39 -1.84
C ASP A 105 -25.48 4.52 -1.26
N GLY A 106 -24.22 4.85 -1.58
CA GLY A 106 -23.02 4.14 -1.16
C GLY A 106 -22.76 2.85 -1.92
N ALA A 107 -23.63 2.41 -2.82
CA ALA A 107 -23.41 1.17 -3.57
C ALA A 107 -22.42 1.39 -4.72
N PRO A 108 -21.43 0.51 -4.95
CA PRO A 108 -20.53 0.62 -6.09
C PRO A 108 -21.29 0.67 -7.40
N ALA A 109 -21.15 1.78 -8.12
CA ALA A 109 -21.75 1.97 -9.43
C ALA A 109 -20.82 1.40 -10.52
N LEU A 110 -21.37 0.50 -11.32
CA LEU A 110 -20.68 -0.13 -12.45
C LEU A 110 -21.27 0.35 -13.78
N VAL A 111 -20.41 0.50 -14.78
CA VAL A 111 -20.78 0.89 -16.16
C VAL A 111 -20.06 0.00 -17.16
N GLU A 112 -20.63 -0.10 -18.36
CA GLU A 112 -19.98 -0.76 -19.49
C GLU A 112 -19.10 0.23 -20.26
N GLN A 113 -17.80 -0.09 -20.38
CA GLN A 113 -16.83 0.68 -21.16
C GLN A 113 -16.03 -0.26 -22.05
N ASN A 114 -16.10 -0.05 -23.38
CA ASN A 114 -15.38 -0.86 -24.37
C ASN A 114 -15.64 -2.39 -24.21
N GLY A 115 -16.87 -2.76 -23.86
CA GLY A 115 -17.27 -4.17 -23.65
C GLY A 115 -16.75 -4.79 -22.36
N LYS A 116 -16.41 -3.97 -21.36
CA LYS A 116 -15.96 -4.39 -20.04
C LYS A 116 -16.75 -3.66 -18.97
N THR A 117 -17.13 -4.39 -17.92
CA THR A 117 -17.72 -3.82 -16.71
C THR A 117 -16.63 -3.16 -15.87
N VAL A 118 -16.81 -1.89 -15.53
CA VAL A 118 -15.85 -1.08 -14.75
C VAL A 118 -16.57 -0.14 -13.78
N PRO A 119 -15.90 0.35 -12.73
CA PRO A 119 -16.47 1.38 -11.86
C PRO A 119 -16.77 2.68 -12.62
N ALA A 120 -17.92 3.27 -12.33
CA ALA A 120 -18.26 4.59 -12.85
C ALA A 120 -17.20 5.63 -12.44
N GLY A 121 -16.84 6.51 -13.36
CA GLY A 121 -15.81 7.54 -13.14
C GLY A 121 -14.36 7.09 -13.31
N LEU A 122 -14.09 5.80 -13.53
CA LEU A 122 -12.77 5.33 -13.96
C LEU A 122 -12.62 5.41 -15.50
N PRO A 123 -11.37 5.54 -16.02
CA PRO A 123 -10.11 5.64 -15.27
C PRO A 123 -9.99 6.97 -14.53
N PHE A 124 -9.15 7.00 -13.50
CA PHE A 124 -8.79 8.24 -12.83
C PHE A 124 -8.23 9.24 -13.85
N SER A 125 -8.66 10.49 -13.75
CA SER A 125 -8.24 11.57 -14.64
C SER A 125 -6.78 11.96 -14.39
N GLU A 126 -6.11 12.44 -15.44
CA GLU A 126 -4.75 13.02 -15.38
C GLU A 126 -4.63 14.04 -14.23
N GLY A 127 -3.55 13.97 -13.46
CA GLY A 127 -3.33 14.85 -12.31
C GLY A 127 -4.11 14.45 -11.05
N THR A 128 -4.84 13.32 -11.07
CA THR A 128 -5.23 12.64 -9.83
C THR A 128 -3.98 12.35 -9.02
N LEU A 129 -4.01 12.74 -7.75
CA LEU A 129 -2.93 12.54 -6.79
C LEU A 129 -3.49 11.81 -5.58
N VAL A 130 -2.83 10.72 -5.23
CA VAL A 130 -3.02 9.99 -3.98
C VAL A 130 -1.81 10.25 -3.09
N ALA A 131 -2.07 10.49 -1.81
CA ALA A 131 -1.04 10.44 -0.79
C ALA A 131 -1.42 9.37 0.25
N LYS A 132 -0.45 8.57 0.68
CA LYS A 132 -0.62 7.54 1.71
C LYS A 132 0.39 7.80 2.82
N PHE A 133 -0.08 7.89 4.05
CA PHE A 133 0.78 8.01 5.23
C PHE A 133 0.76 6.69 5.96
N LEU A 134 1.94 6.11 6.21
CA LEU A 134 2.09 4.83 6.89
C LEU A 134 2.79 5.05 8.23
N THR A 135 2.17 4.52 9.26
CA THR A 135 2.74 4.45 10.60
C THR A 135 3.00 3.00 10.99
N THR A 136 3.92 2.76 11.92
CA THR A 136 4.24 1.43 12.44
C THR A 136 4.26 1.44 13.97
N ASN A 137 3.96 0.31 14.61
CA ASN A 137 4.17 0.14 16.05
C ASN A 137 5.62 -0.17 16.42
N ALA A 138 6.55 -0.22 15.45
CA ALA A 138 7.97 -0.32 15.73
C ALA A 138 8.47 0.81 16.64
N THR A 139 9.44 0.48 17.49
CA THR A 139 9.99 1.40 18.50
C THR A 139 11.39 1.87 18.10
N PRO A 140 11.81 3.10 18.47
CA PRO A 140 13.16 3.60 18.17
C PRO A 140 14.29 2.74 18.76
N ASP A 141 14.03 2.00 19.84
CA ASP A 141 15.00 1.06 20.41
C ASP A 141 15.29 -0.12 19.47
N CYS A 142 14.32 -0.51 18.63
CA CYS A 142 14.49 -1.57 17.63
C CYS A 142 14.75 -1.04 16.22
N VAL A 143 14.23 0.15 15.91
CA VAL A 143 14.32 0.79 14.59
C VAL A 143 14.73 2.26 14.79
N PRO A 144 16.04 2.55 14.97
CA PRO A 144 16.52 3.86 15.41
C PRO A 144 16.19 5.02 14.48
N TYR A 145 16.01 4.77 13.18
CA TYR A 145 15.63 5.83 12.24
C TYR A 145 14.25 6.41 12.53
N LEU A 146 13.41 5.77 13.37
CA LEU A 146 12.10 6.27 13.81
C LEU A 146 12.19 7.24 14.99
N ALA A 147 13.38 7.52 15.53
CA ALA A 147 13.54 8.54 16.57
C ALA A 147 13.00 9.89 16.08
N ASP A 148 12.30 10.60 16.97
CA ASP A 148 11.67 11.91 16.69
C ASP A 148 10.67 11.94 15.53
N SER A 149 10.16 10.79 15.06
CA SER A 149 9.12 10.77 14.04
C SER A 149 7.77 11.25 14.59
N ALA A 150 6.83 11.54 13.68
CA ALA A 150 5.45 11.81 14.08
C ALA A 150 4.86 10.61 14.82
N VAL A 151 4.30 10.86 16.00
CA VAL A 151 3.68 9.85 16.85
C VAL A 151 2.17 10.02 16.80
N TRP A 152 1.44 8.96 16.45
CA TRP A 152 -0.02 8.92 16.48
C TRP A 152 -0.54 7.89 17.48
N GLN A 153 -1.68 8.17 18.09
CA GLN A 153 -2.48 7.19 18.84
C GLN A 153 -3.48 6.57 17.87
N VAL A 154 -3.19 5.35 17.43
CA VAL A 154 -4.00 4.58 16.48
C VAL A 154 -4.73 3.48 17.23
N ASN A 155 -6.03 3.29 16.96
CA ASN A 155 -6.78 2.16 17.53
C ASN A 155 -6.40 0.86 16.80
N ARG A 156 -5.30 0.24 17.24
CA ARG A 156 -4.70 -0.97 16.65
C ARG A 156 -4.87 -2.19 17.56
N HIS A 157 -4.53 -3.38 17.07
CA HIS A 157 -4.66 -4.61 17.85
C HIS A 157 -3.83 -4.56 19.14
N GLN A 158 -4.44 -4.98 20.24
CA GLN A 158 -3.78 -5.11 21.54
C GLN A 158 -2.88 -6.34 21.52
N VAL A 159 -1.79 -6.27 22.29
CA VAL A 159 -0.85 -7.38 22.48
C VAL A 159 -1.21 -8.11 23.76
N SER A 160 -1.31 -9.44 23.69
CA SER A 160 -1.59 -10.30 24.85
C SER A 160 -0.37 -10.42 25.78
N SER A 161 -0.51 -11.15 26.89
CA SER A 161 0.63 -11.49 27.75
C SER A 161 1.68 -12.38 27.06
N ASP A 162 1.28 -13.09 26.01
CA ASP A 162 2.12 -14.00 25.25
C ASP A 162 2.70 -13.31 24.00
N GLU A 163 2.66 -11.97 23.95
CA GLU A 163 3.19 -11.12 22.87
C GLU A 163 2.48 -11.28 21.50
N GLU A 164 1.28 -11.87 21.51
CA GLU A 164 0.44 -12.07 20.33
C GLU A 164 -0.53 -10.90 20.10
N TYR A 165 -0.77 -10.52 18.84
CA TYR A 165 -1.87 -9.61 18.51
C TYR A 165 -3.22 -10.27 18.79
N THR A 166 -4.15 -9.49 19.32
CA THR A 166 -5.51 -9.92 19.63
C THR A 166 -6.51 -9.12 18.82
N CYS A 167 -7.68 -9.71 18.55
CA CYS A 167 -8.77 -9.01 17.87
C CYS A 167 -9.34 -7.80 18.66
N GLN A 168 -8.96 -7.62 19.93
CA GLN A 168 -9.31 -6.42 20.67
C GLN A 168 -8.39 -5.27 20.22
N ARG A 169 -8.99 -4.14 19.88
CA ARG A 169 -8.24 -2.94 19.49
C ARG A 169 -8.26 -1.91 20.61
N GLY A 170 -7.21 -1.09 20.66
CA GLY A 170 -7.11 0.04 21.59
C GLY A 170 -6.15 1.09 21.05
N LEU A 171 -6.34 2.34 21.48
CA LEU A 171 -5.43 3.44 21.16
C LEU A 171 -4.03 3.14 21.68
N GLN A 172 -3.08 3.02 20.74
CA GLN A 172 -1.69 2.71 21.02
C GLN A 172 -0.79 3.54 20.11
N THR A 173 0.46 3.68 20.53
CA THR A 173 1.45 4.50 19.83
C THR A 173 1.88 3.83 18.52
N THR A 174 1.79 4.57 17.42
CA THR A 174 2.46 4.28 16.16
C THR A 174 3.32 5.47 15.73
N ARG A 175 4.25 5.22 14.80
CA ARG A 175 5.26 6.17 14.34
C ARG A 175 5.27 6.25 12.83
N LEU A 176 5.26 7.45 12.27
CA LEU A 176 5.41 7.65 10.83
C LEU A 176 6.72 7.01 10.35
N THR A 177 6.62 6.15 9.35
CA THR A 177 7.76 5.46 8.74
C THR A 177 7.87 5.73 7.24
N GLN A 178 6.74 5.89 6.56
CA GLN A 178 6.69 5.99 5.11
C GLN A 178 5.56 6.92 4.66
N VAL A 179 5.81 7.66 3.58
CA VAL A 179 4.80 8.42 2.85
C VAL A 179 4.90 8.06 1.38
N ASP A 180 3.82 7.54 0.82
CA ASP A 180 3.72 7.27 -0.61
C ASP A 180 2.88 8.33 -1.30
N VAL A 181 3.24 8.58 -2.56
CA VAL A 181 2.48 9.40 -3.49
C VAL A 181 2.27 8.65 -4.78
N ALA A 182 1.08 8.75 -5.36
CA ALA A 182 0.80 8.21 -6.69
C ALA A 182 0.09 9.28 -7.53
N VAL A 183 0.56 9.49 -8.76
CA VAL A 183 0.00 10.47 -9.68
C VAL A 183 -0.37 9.81 -10.99
N VAL A 184 -1.55 10.14 -11.51
CA VAL A 184 -1.92 9.78 -12.89
C VAL A 184 -1.19 10.70 -13.86
N ASP A 185 -0.33 10.12 -14.69
CA ASP A 185 0.44 10.77 -15.75
C ASP A 185 0.47 9.90 -17.00
N HIS A 186 -0.07 10.38 -18.11
CA HIS A 186 -0.19 9.65 -19.37
C HIS A 186 1.15 9.23 -20.00
N ARG A 187 2.28 9.79 -19.56
CA ARG A 187 3.62 9.39 -20.04
C ARG A 187 4.08 8.09 -19.40
N SER A 188 3.47 7.69 -18.28
CA SER A 188 3.69 6.39 -17.68
C SER A 188 3.08 5.27 -18.54
N PRO A 189 3.80 4.17 -18.81
CA PRO A 189 3.24 2.99 -19.48
C PRO A 189 2.06 2.35 -18.74
N THR A 190 1.89 2.61 -17.43
CA THR A 190 0.74 2.14 -16.64
C THR A 190 -0.25 3.26 -16.31
N ARG A 191 -0.04 4.48 -16.85
CA ARG A 191 -0.70 5.75 -16.47
C ARG A 191 -0.39 6.25 -15.06
N TRP A 192 0.30 5.47 -14.23
CA TRP A 192 0.59 5.83 -12.85
C TRP A 192 2.09 6.01 -12.62
N VAL A 193 2.42 7.03 -11.83
CA VAL A 193 3.77 7.27 -11.30
C VAL A 193 3.69 7.20 -9.78
N TYR A 194 4.39 6.24 -9.20
CA TYR A 194 4.50 6.05 -7.76
C TYR A 194 5.81 6.66 -7.27
N GLY A 195 5.75 7.27 -6.08
CA GLY A 195 6.91 7.76 -5.37
C GLY A 195 6.80 7.43 -3.90
N THR A 196 7.93 7.13 -3.29
CA THR A 196 7.98 6.77 -1.87
C THR A 196 9.00 7.63 -1.16
N PHE A 197 8.62 8.11 0.01
CA PHE A 197 9.49 8.74 0.99
C PHE A 197 9.57 7.86 2.24
N GLY A 198 10.76 7.68 2.77
CA GLY A 198 10.97 7.09 4.10
C GLY A 198 11.29 8.17 5.12
N TYR A 199 10.87 7.99 6.37
CA TYR A 199 11.31 8.85 7.48
C TYR A 199 12.71 8.44 7.95
N SER A 200 13.57 9.41 8.26
CA SER A 200 14.85 9.13 8.92
C SER A 200 15.20 10.23 9.92
N ALA A 201 15.41 9.84 11.18
CA ALA A 201 15.90 10.73 12.24
C ALA A 201 17.24 11.39 11.92
N ASN A 202 18.04 10.77 11.04
CA ASN A 202 19.37 11.26 10.64
C ASN A 202 19.30 12.22 9.44
N ALA A 203 18.13 12.39 8.82
CA ALA A 203 17.97 13.34 7.73
C ALA A 203 18.04 14.78 8.26
N PRO A 204 18.61 15.72 7.48
CA PRO A 204 18.61 17.13 7.86
C PRO A 204 17.18 17.68 7.87
N GLY A 205 16.86 18.54 8.84
CA GLY A 205 15.54 19.16 8.95
C GLY A 205 15.11 19.31 10.41
N ASP A 206 14.32 20.36 10.66
CA ASP A 206 13.80 20.67 12.00
C ASP A 206 12.42 20.04 12.22
N THR A 207 11.75 19.62 11.14
CA THR A 207 10.40 19.08 11.18
C THR A 207 10.32 17.65 10.62
N VAL A 208 9.27 16.90 11.00
CA VAL A 208 9.06 15.53 10.52
C VAL A 208 8.99 15.47 8.99
N LEU A 209 8.29 16.42 8.36
CA LEU A 209 8.16 16.46 6.90
C LEU A 209 9.48 16.77 6.19
N GLU A 210 10.38 17.56 6.79
CA GLU A 210 11.72 17.83 6.22
C GLU A 210 12.64 16.62 6.32
N ARG A 211 12.38 15.72 7.28
CA ARG A 211 13.11 14.46 7.49
C ARG A 211 12.58 13.29 6.64
N LEU A 212 11.62 13.54 5.75
CA LEU A 212 11.20 12.59 4.73
C LEU A 212 12.22 12.55 3.59
N VAL A 213 12.87 11.41 3.40
CA VAL A 213 13.89 11.19 2.39
C VAL A 213 13.27 10.51 1.16
N PRO A 214 13.42 11.05 -0.06
CA PRO A 214 12.90 10.40 -1.26
C PRO A 214 13.66 9.10 -1.55
N LEU A 215 12.94 7.99 -1.59
CA LEU A 215 13.51 6.66 -1.86
C LEU A 215 13.56 6.38 -3.35
N GLY A 216 12.57 6.85 -4.10
CA GLY A 216 12.56 6.71 -5.54
C GLY A 216 11.23 7.03 -6.19
N LEU A 217 11.21 6.86 -7.50
CA LEU A 217 10.02 6.94 -8.35
C LEU A 217 9.95 5.68 -9.22
N GLN A 218 8.74 5.21 -9.50
CA GLN A 218 8.49 4.11 -10.42
C GLN A 218 7.27 4.42 -11.28
N TRP A 219 7.37 4.21 -12.59
CA TRP A 219 6.31 4.51 -13.56
C TRP A 219 5.97 3.30 -14.43
N GLY A 220 6.57 2.14 -14.19
CA GLY A 220 6.23 0.91 -14.88
C GLY A 220 6.72 -0.31 -14.10
N SER A 221 6.39 -1.50 -14.58
CA SER A 221 6.70 -2.77 -13.91
C SER A 221 7.95 -3.47 -14.47
N ASP A 222 8.64 -2.88 -15.44
CA ASP A 222 9.83 -3.44 -16.10
C ASP A 222 9.61 -4.88 -16.62
N PRO A 223 8.76 -5.08 -17.65
CA PRO A 223 8.34 -6.41 -18.12
C PRO A 223 9.46 -7.26 -18.73
N ASP A 224 10.60 -6.64 -19.08
CA ASP A 224 11.78 -7.33 -19.62
C ASP A 224 12.86 -7.56 -18.54
N THR A 225 12.56 -7.26 -17.28
CA THR A 225 13.45 -7.45 -16.13
C THR A 225 12.97 -8.62 -15.28
N PHE A 226 13.89 -9.44 -14.80
CA PHE A 226 13.60 -10.51 -13.84
C PHE A 226 12.69 -9.98 -12.71
N PRO A 227 11.65 -10.72 -12.28
CA PRO A 227 11.33 -12.10 -12.62
C PRO A 227 10.35 -12.22 -13.79
N ALA A 228 9.97 -11.13 -14.45
CA ALA A 228 9.03 -11.15 -15.57
C ALA A 228 9.54 -12.05 -16.71
N VAL A 229 10.85 -12.07 -16.90
CA VAL A 229 11.59 -12.95 -17.82
C VAL A 229 12.61 -13.81 -17.05
N PRO A 230 13.12 -14.92 -17.64
CA PRO A 230 14.23 -15.67 -17.07
C PRO A 230 15.47 -14.79 -16.85
N ARG A 231 16.29 -15.12 -15.84
CA ARG A 231 17.49 -14.33 -15.50
C ARG A 231 18.48 -14.16 -16.67
N ALA A 232 18.54 -15.13 -17.58
CA ALA A 232 19.40 -15.08 -18.77
C ALA A 232 18.95 -14.02 -19.79
N ASP A 233 17.67 -13.65 -19.80
CA ASP A 233 17.07 -12.70 -20.74
C ASP A 233 16.82 -11.32 -20.11
N SER A 234 17.05 -11.19 -18.80
CA SER A 234 16.76 -9.99 -18.03
C SER A 234 17.62 -8.80 -18.46
N VAL A 235 16.98 -7.67 -18.72
CA VAL A 235 17.64 -6.35 -18.77
C VAL A 235 17.59 -5.68 -17.39
N PRO A 236 18.41 -4.63 -17.13
CA PRO A 236 18.28 -3.82 -15.93
C PRO A 236 16.94 -3.06 -15.90
N ALA A 237 16.37 -2.91 -14.69
CA ALA A 237 15.19 -2.07 -14.49
C ALA A 237 15.47 -0.63 -14.96
N SER A 238 14.51 -0.07 -15.70
CA SER A 238 14.60 1.26 -16.33
C SER A 238 13.34 2.09 -16.13
N GLN A 239 12.28 1.51 -15.57
CA GLN A 239 11.01 2.16 -15.26
C GLN A 239 10.90 2.56 -13.77
N SER A 240 12.05 2.63 -13.10
CA SER A 240 12.24 3.19 -11.77
C SER A 240 13.56 3.94 -11.64
N VAL A 241 13.59 4.95 -10.77
CA VAL A 241 14.83 5.54 -10.26
C VAL A 241 14.83 5.39 -8.75
N LEU A 242 15.87 4.76 -8.22
CA LEU A 242 16.07 4.58 -6.78
C LEU A 242 17.16 5.53 -6.27
N ASN A 243 16.96 6.06 -5.07
CA ASN A 243 17.97 6.79 -4.32
C ASN A 243 18.88 5.78 -3.59
N THR A 244 19.76 5.15 -4.35
CA THR A 244 20.67 4.10 -3.87
C THR A 244 21.77 4.59 -2.90
N LYS A 245 21.81 5.89 -2.62
CA LYS A 245 22.72 6.47 -1.62
C LYS A 245 22.17 6.34 -0.19
N ILE A 246 20.88 6.02 -0.05
CA ILE A 246 20.29 5.78 1.26
C ILE A 246 20.62 4.35 1.68
N ASP A 247 21.23 4.23 2.85
CA ASP A 247 21.58 2.98 3.52
C ASP A 247 20.76 2.76 4.80
N THR A 248 19.77 3.62 5.05
CA THR A 248 18.92 3.55 6.25
C THR A 248 17.88 2.44 6.17
N TYR A 249 17.43 2.08 4.96
CA TYR A 249 16.35 1.11 4.73
C TYR A 249 16.86 -0.19 4.15
N GLU A 250 16.18 -1.27 4.51
CA GLU A 250 16.70 -2.62 4.35
C GLU A 250 16.45 -3.27 3.02
N HIS A 251 15.57 -2.76 2.17
CA HIS A 251 15.32 -3.42 0.90
C HIS A 251 14.79 -2.45 -0.15
N TRP A 252 14.91 -2.92 -1.37
CA TRP A 252 14.18 -2.38 -2.52
C TRP A 252 13.14 -3.42 -2.95
N GLY A 253 12.30 -3.05 -3.92
CA GLY A 253 11.43 -4.00 -4.58
C GLY A 253 12.22 -4.99 -5.42
N CYS A 254 11.51 -6.01 -5.88
CA CYS A 254 12.07 -7.11 -6.64
C CYS A 254 12.91 -6.64 -7.82
N ALA A 255 14.15 -7.13 -7.88
CA ALA A 255 15.13 -6.85 -8.94
C ALA A 255 15.42 -5.35 -9.18
N GLY A 256 15.46 -4.56 -8.11
CA GLY A 256 15.85 -3.14 -8.19
C GLY A 256 14.72 -2.21 -8.60
N ARG A 257 13.47 -2.63 -8.36
CA ARG A 257 12.27 -1.77 -8.47
C ARG A 257 12.01 -1.05 -7.15
N LEU A 258 11.08 -0.08 -7.15
CA LEU A 258 10.73 0.66 -5.94
C LEU A 258 9.80 -0.17 -5.04
N ALA A 259 10.13 -0.21 -3.76
CA ALA A 259 9.24 -0.61 -2.66
C ALA A 259 9.62 0.24 -1.45
N GLY A 260 8.64 0.60 -0.63
CA GLY A 260 8.87 1.33 0.61
C GLY A 260 9.37 0.44 1.75
N PRO A 261 9.82 1.04 2.87
CA PRO A 261 10.48 0.32 3.96
C PRO A 261 9.64 -0.78 4.63
N VAL A 262 8.30 -0.74 4.53
CA VAL A 262 7.42 -1.76 5.13
C VAL A 262 6.65 -2.58 4.07
N ASP A 263 6.90 -2.32 2.80
CA ASP A 263 6.23 -2.98 1.68
C ASP A 263 6.79 -4.40 1.44
N ASN A 264 6.08 -5.19 0.63
CA ASN A 264 6.56 -6.53 0.25
C ASN A 264 7.77 -6.43 -0.69
N PRO A 265 8.97 -6.89 -0.28
CA PRO A 265 10.18 -6.75 -1.08
C PRO A 265 10.22 -7.67 -2.31
N LYS A 266 9.33 -8.68 -2.38
CA LYS A 266 9.15 -9.53 -3.56
C LYS A 266 8.26 -8.89 -4.62
N SER A 267 7.71 -7.71 -4.35
CA SER A 267 6.89 -6.94 -5.29
C SER A 267 7.59 -5.63 -5.67
N SER A 268 6.82 -4.69 -6.18
CA SER A 268 7.15 -3.28 -6.40
C SER A 268 5.88 -2.46 -6.25
N CYS A 269 6.00 -1.14 -6.06
CA CYS A 269 4.83 -0.26 -5.95
C CYS A 269 3.85 -0.48 -7.13
N VAL A 270 4.35 -0.50 -8.36
CA VAL A 270 3.49 -0.67 -9.56
C VAL A 270 2.93 -2.09 -9.66
N SER A 271 3.73 -3.14 -9.48
CA SER A 271 3.24 -4.53 -9.64
C SER A 271 2.19 -4.90 -8.58
N CYS A 272 2.36 -4.43 -7.34
CA CYS A 272 1.39 -4.62 -6.27
C CYS A 272 0.08 -3.88 -6.60
N HIS A 273 0.18 -2.60 -6.95
CA HIS A 273 -0.99 -1.77 -7.16
C HIS A 273 -1.76 -2.08 -8.44
N THR A 274 -1.08 -2.40 -9.54
CA THR A 274 -1.75 -2.73 -10.80
C THR A 274 -2.64 -3.97 -10.68
N ALA A 275 -2.32 -4.90 -9.76
CA ALA A 275 -3.16 -6.05 -9.41
C ALA A 275 -4.46 -5.69 -8.64
N ALA A 276 -4.83 -4.41 -8.53
CA ALA A 276 -6.09 -3.96 -7.94
C ALA A 276 -7.30 -4.30 -8.83
N PHE A 277 -8.03 -5.36 -8.45
CA PHE A 277 -9.28 -5.77 -9.08
C PHE A 277 -10.34 -6.09 -8.02
N ALA A 278 -11.61 -5.98 -8.40
CA ALA A 278 -12.74 -6.53 -7.66
C ALA A 278 -13.26 -7.80 -8.34
N ALA A 279 -13.88 -8.69 -7.56
CA ALA A 279 -14.57 -9.85 -8.12
C ALA A 279 -15.79 -9.42 -8.95
N ALA A 280 -16.17 -10.28 -9.91
CA ALA A 280 -17.37 -10.10 -10.71
C ALA A 280 -18.62 -10.06 -9.82
N ASP A 281 -19.70 -9.43 -10.32
CA ASP A 281 -21.03 -9.46 -9.68
C ASP A 281 -21.07 -8.97 -8.22
N GLN A 282 -20.04 -8.23 -7.78
CA GLN A 282 -19.86 -7.80 -6.39
C GLN A 282 -19.91 -8.98 -5.39
N THR A 283 -19.39 -10.14 -5.77
CA THR A 283 -19.18 -11.25 -4.83
C THR A 283 -17.96 -11.00 -3.95
N SER A 284 -17.88 -11.68 -2.80
CA SER A 284 -16.67 -11.64 -1.98
C SER A 284 -15.52 -12.25 -2.78
N ALA A 285 -14.40 -11.55 -2.83
CA ALA A 285 -13.25 -11.92 -3.62
C ALA A 285 -12.42 -13.03 -2.96
N ASP A 286 -11.90 -13.93 -3.80
CA ASP A 286 -10.94 -14.97 -3.44
C ASP A 286 -9.64 -14.76 -4.23
N THR A 287 -8.64 -14.25 -3.51
CA THR A 287 -7.36 -13.84 -4.08
C THR A 287 -6.62 -15.03 -4.69
N GLY A 288 -6.30 -14.93 -5.99
CA GLY A 288 -5.68 -16.00 -6.76
C GLY A 288 -6.66 -16.99 -7.38
N GLN A 289 -7.96 -16.89 -7.07
CA GLN A 289 -9.03 -17.68 -7.70
C GLN A 289 -9.87 -16.85 -8.67
N ASP A 290 -10.46 -15.75 -8.20
CA ASP A 290 -11.34 -14.89 -8.99
C ASP A 290 -10.80 -13.46 -9.19
N ILE A 291 -9.79 -13.06 -8.42
CA ILE A 291 -9.01 -11.83 -8.61
C ILE A 291 -7.50 -12.12 -8.56
N PRO A 292 -6.66 -11.25 -9.13
CA PRO A 292 -5.21 -11.42 -9.10
C PRO A 292 -4.61 -11.43 -7.69
N PRO A 293 -3.54 -12.21 -7.46
CA PRO A 293 -2.82 -12.20 -6.19
C PRO A 293 -2.04 -10.91 -5.97
N VAL A 294 -2.57 -9.98 -5.18
CA VAL A 294 -1.90 -8.70 -4.83
C VAL A 294 -0.69 -8.92 -3.93
N PHE A 295 -0.84 -9.69 -2.85
CA PHE A 295 0.18 -9.84 -1.79
C PHE A 295 1.22 -10.95 -2.04
N GLY A 296 1.11 -11.63 -3.18
CA GLY A 296 2.09 -12.60 -3.64
C GLY A 296 1.50 -13.96 -3.96
N PHE A 297 2.36 -14.81 -4.50
CA PHE A 297 2.04 -16.16 -4.94
C PHE A 297 3.32 -17.02 -4.86
N PRO A 298 3.21 -18.36 -4.84
CA PRO A 298 4.38 -19.23 -4.86
C PRO A 298 5.29 -18.89 -6.06
N GLY A 299 6.58 -18.64 -5.80
CA GLY A 299 7.55 -18.31 -6.84
C GLY A 299 7.64 -16.82 -7.22
N ILE A 300 6.88 -15.92 -6.57
CA ILE A 300 7.02 -14.48 -6.80
C ILE A 300 8.46 -14.03 -6.55
N CYS A 301 9.04 -13.28 -7.50
CA CYS A 301 10.43 -12.81 -7.44
C CYS A 301 11.51 -13.90 -7.39
N ALA A 302 11.15 -15.18 -7.55
CA ALA A 302 12.08 -16.31 -7.54
C ALA A 302 12.07 -17.06 -8.88
N ASP A 303 10.87 -17.37 -9.39
CA ASP A 303 10.66 -18.21 -10.56
C ASP A 303 10.60 -17.35 -11.83
N GLY A 304 11.77 -16.90 -12.29
CA GLY A 304 11.91 -16.01 -13.44
C GLY A 304 11.33 -16.58 -14.73
N GLY A 305 10.52 -15.79 -15.43
CA GLY A 305 9.87 -16.16 -16.69
C GLY A 305 8.61 -17.01 -16.53
N SER A 306 8.12 -17.22 -15.29
CA SER A 306 6.82 -17.85 -15.10
C SER A 306 5.69 -16.96 -15.64
N PRO A 307 4.59 -17.52 -16.17
CA PRO A 307 3.44 -16.74 -16.61
C PRO A 307 2.88 -15.82 -15.51
N GLN A 308 2.94 -16.25 -14.25
CA GLN A 308 2.50 -15.48 -13.09
C GLN A 308 3.40 -14.26 -12.86
N ASN A 309 4.73 -14.42 -12.87
CA ASN A 309 5.64 -13.29 -12.75
C ASN A 309 5.56 -12.35 -13.97
N ALA A 310 5.43 -12.89 -15.18
CA ALA A 310 5.25 -12.08 -16.39
C ALA A 310 3.99 -11.22 -16.32
N ALA A 311 2.86 -11.77 -15.84
CA ALA A 311 1.63 -11.01 -15.66
C ALA A 311 1.73 -9.99 -14.51
N TYR A 312 2.30 -10.37 -13.38
CA TYR A 312 2.42 -9.50 -12.19
C TYR A 312 3.34 -8.31 -12.42
N PHE A 313 4.41 -8.48 -13.20
CA PHE A 313 5.37 -7.42 -13.56
C PHE A 313 5.14 -6.86 -14.97
N SER A 314 3.90 -6.88 -15.47
CA SER A 314 3.56 -6.33 -16.78
C SER A 314 3.16 -4.86 -16.72
N ASN A 315 3.30 -4.18 -17.86
CA ASN A 315 2.72 -2.86 -18.09
C ASN A 315 1.40 -3.04 -18.85
N TYR A 316 0.29 -2.93 -18.14
CA TYR A 316 -1.05 -2.87 -18.72
C TYR A 316 -1.78 -1.65 -18.17
N GLN A 317 -2.81 -1.21 -18.88
CA GLN A 317 -3.56 -0.01 -18.51
C GLN A 317 -5.02 -0.36 -18.31
N PHE A 318 -5.69 0.36 -17.41
CA PHE A 318 -7.14 0.30 -17.36
C PHE A 318 -7.75 0.62 -18.75
N PRO A 319 -8.80 -0.09 -19.21
CA PRO A 319 -9.55 -1.14 -18.52
C PRO A 319 -9.08 -2.56 -18.89
N ASP A 320 -7.81 -2.79 -19.19
CA ASP A 320 -7.30 -4.12 -19.52
C ASP A 320 -7.54 -5.14 -18.41
N LEU A 321 -7.86 -6.36 -18.84
CA LEU A 321 -7.95 -7.50 -17.93
C LEU A 321 -6.56 -7.87 -17.45
N TYR A 322 -6.51 -8.65 -16.36
CA TYR A 322 -5.24 -9.10 -15.83
C TYR A 322 -4.45 -9.90 -16.88
N PRO A 323 -3.17 -9.57 -17.16
CA PRO A 323 -2.49 -10.05 -18.38
C PRO A 323 -2.28 -11.57 -18.51
N SER A 324 -2.41 -12.34 -17.44
CA SER A 324 -2.36 -13.81 -17.54
C SER A 324 -3.59 -14.40 -18.24
N GLY A 325 -4.66 -13.61 -18.39
CA GLY A 325 -5.98 -14.10 -18.83
C GLY A 325 -6.70 -14.96 -17.78
N ALA A 326 -6.06 -15.23 -16.63
CA ALA A 326 -6.77 -15.69 -15.46
C ALA A 326 -7.67 -14.55 -14.97
N PHE A 327 -8.82 -14.87 -14.37
CA PHE A 327 -9.79 -13.91 -13.84
C PHE A 327 -10.62 -13.15 -14.91
N PRO A 328 -11.29 -13.85 -15.87
CA PRO A 328 -12.00 -13.22 -17.00
C PRO A 328 -13.19 -12.32 -16.61
N GLY A 329 -13.66 -12.37 -15.36
CA GLY A 329 -14.72 -11.50 -14.84
C GLY A 329 -14.23 -10.43 -13.85
N ALA A 330 -12.94 -10.40 -13.52
CA ALA A 330 -12.42 -9.45 -12.55
C ALA A 330 -12.52 -8.02 -13.10
N ILE A 331 -12.98 -7.11 -12.24
CA ILE A 331 -13.24 -5.72 -12.56
C ILE A 331 -11.97 -4.92 -12.26
N PRO A 332 -11.31 -4.29 -13.26
CA PRO A 332 -10.09 -3.52 -13.03
C PRO A 332 -10.40 -2.21 -12.28
N LEU A 333 -9.54 -1.84 -11.32
CA LEU A 333 -9.76 -0.68 -10.44
C LEU A 333 -8.70 0.41 -10.61
N ASP A 334 -8.12 0.49 -11.81
CA ASP A 334 -7.13 1.50 -12.23
C ASP A 334 -6.04 1.72 -11.17
N SER A 335 -5.41 0.61 -10.74
CA SER A 335 -4.31 0.57 -9.77
C SER A 335 -4.68 0.93 -8.32
N SER A 336 -5.95 1.14 -7.99
CA SER A 336 -6.38 1.54 -6.64
C SER A 336 -6.70 0.34 -5.73
N LEU A 337 -5.72 -0.07 -4.92
CA LEU A 337 -5.93 -1.07 -3.86
C LEU A 337 -6.95 -0.62 -2.80
N GLN A 338 -7.04 0.69 -2.51
CA GLN A 338 -8.09 1.20 -1.62
C GLN A 338 -9.49 0.98 -2.20
N MET A 339 -9.65 1.13 -3.52
CA MET A 339 -10.93 0.84 -4.18
C MET A 339 -11.21 -0.67 -4.17
N ALA A 340 -10.18 -1.52 -4.31
CA ALA A 340 -10.34 -2.98 -4.18
C ALA A 340 -10.89 -3.37 -2.80
N VAL A 341 -10.31 -2.81 -1.74
CA VAL A 341 -10.80 -3.00 -0.37
C VAL A 341 -12.22 -2.48 -0.20
N ALA A 342 -12.54 -1.30 -0.75
CA ALA A 342 -13.87 -0.72 -0.68
C ALA A 342 -14.94 -1.59 -1.36
N PHE A 343 -14.64 -2.13 -2.54
CA PHE A 343 -15.51 -3.07 -3.25
C PHE A 343 -15.71 -4.36 -2.47
N GLU A 344 -14.64 -4.93 -1.92
CA GLU A 344 -14.72 -6.15 -1.10
C GLU A 344 -15.57 -5.94 0.15
N GLN A 345 -15.30 -4.87 0.90
CA GLN A 345 -16.06 -4.59 2.13
C GLN A 345 -17.53 -4.28 1.85
N HIS A 346 -17.84 -3.56 0.77
CA HIS A 346 -19.23 -3.39 0.32
C HIS A 346 -19.86 -4.73 -0.06
N SER A 347 -19.15 -5.60 -0.79
CA SER A 347 -19.63 -6.95 -1.13
C SER A 347 -20.00 -7.75 0.11
N VAL A 348 -19.12 -7.79 1.12
CA VAL A 348 -19.38 -8.49 2.38
C VAL A 348 -20.62 -7.90 3.05
N PHE A 349 -20.78 -6.58 3.07
CA PHE A 349 -21.98 -5.92 3.58
C PHE A 349 -23.24 -6.32 2.82
N ALA A 350 -23.24 -6.21 1.50
CA ALA A 350 -24.40 -6.49 0.66
C ALA A 350 -24.84 -7.96 0.74
N ASN A 351 -23.88 -8.89 0.84
CA ASN A 351 -24.15 -10.33 0.84
C ASN A 351 -24.45 -10.91 2.22
N LYS A 352 -23.83 -10.39 3.29
CA LYS A 352 -23.95 -10.96 4.64
C LYS A 352 -24.71 -10.07 5.63
N GLY A 353 -24.76 -8.76 5.40
CA GLY A 353 -25.34 -7.77 6.32
C GLY A 353 -24.57 -7.57 7.63
N THR A 354 -23.58 -8.42 7.93
CA THR A 354 -22.66 -8.28 9.05
C THR A 354 -21.22 -8.54 8.60
N PRO A 355 -20.22 -7.87 9.19
CA PRO A 355 -18.83 -8.09 8.81
C PRO A 355 -18.35 -9.46 9.25
N ASN A 356 -17.29 -9.96 8.62
CA ASN A 356 -16.59 -11.15 9.10
C ASN A 356 -15.99 -10.84 10.48
N ALA A 357 -16.12 -11.76 11.44
CA ALA A 357 -15.46 -11.59 12.73
C ALA A 357 -13.93 -11.67 12.56
N CYS A 358 -13.19 -10.89 13.33
CA CYS A 358 -11.76 -11.09 13.47
C CYS A 358 -11.50 -12.47 14.11
N THR A 359 -10.72 -13.30 13.44
CA THR A 359 -10.32 -14.63 13.91
C THR A 359 -8.83 -14.75 14.18
N ASP A 360 -8.02 -14.00 13.43
CA ASP A 360 -6.57 -13.96 13.58
C ASP A 360 -6.03 -12.63 13.01
N PRO A 361 -5.51 -11.72 13.84
CA PRO A 361 -4.94 -10.45 13.40
C PRO A 361 -3.53 -10.58 12.80
N ASN A 362 -2.90 -11.76 12.88
CA ASN A 362 -1.57 -12.02 12.33
C ASN A 362 -1.59 -12.42 10.83
N GLN A 363 -2.76 -12.40 10.16
CA GLN A 363 -2.93 -12.97 8.82
C GLN A 363 -2.23 -12.24 7.66
N PHE A 364 -1.47 -11.16 7.92
CA PHE A 364 -0.96 -10.26 6.87
C PHE A 364 0.53 -9.95 6.99
#